data_AF-A0A0H5PN07-F1
#
_entry.id   AF-A0A0H5PN07-F1
#
_cell.length_a   1.000
_cell.length_b   1.000
_cell.length_c   1.000
_cell.angle_alpha   90.00
_cell.angle_beta   90.00
_cell.angle_gamma   90.00
#
_symmetry.space_group_name_H-M   'P 1'
#
loop_
_entity.id
_entity.type
_entity.pdbx_description
1 polymer ?
#
loop_
_entity_poly.entity_id
_entity_poly.type
_entity_poly.pdbx_seq_one_letter_code
_entity_poly.pdbx_strand_id
1 'polypeptide(L)'
;MADFPLDTVLAILGIAVPVGAFLWEFVLVGRRRLGYRVQMDTPVTGEVESVFPGVLTRLRPDGGGPELRELSVVLVRIENSGTATIERGDYLTPDDRVGLHLRFPQRRVVGMAVTELSDPALGDCLDARSGIAVREDTGGHIGVIDLPKVPLNRGEHYKILAILQRSDGDGAYRPPVLLGSLRGGRITETRSRTGVPRVMLALTAFLVAVIVGQFAVAVLERPPTPLDCAEGALRVIGSSAFEPVIRDAAAQYGRRCHGTTFSFEFAGTERGLDRLAQAGPDAGLIAIGDGPKGPGYPALRERALALAVYGVFVHRDLGITDLTVAQVRDLYQGRITNWRTLGGPDLPVVLIDRTPGSGSRVIFEQALLGGEQPPRPHRSCTAIKDTAGTYCDVPVTEDMHQAVAEIPGAIGYGELAEARRAGMAVLTLDGVAPDRAAAIAGRYPFRGVEYAYTHGDPPAGSPAASFLHYLTAGLGTEVLRAHGNEPCAGGRLEPGRCAPTG
;
A
#
# COMPACT_ATOMS: atom_id res chain seq x y z
N MET A 1 8.74 2.51 -27.34
CA MET A 1 9.45 1.25 -27.08
C MET A 1 8.51 0.42 -26.23
N ALA A 2 8.18 -0.80 -26.65
CA ALA A 2 7.14 -1.61 -26.01
C ALA A 2 7.40 -1.72 -24.49
N ASP A 3 6.39 -1.35 -23.68
CA ASP A 3 6.40 -1.51 -22.23
C ASP A 3 6.61 -2.98 -21.89
N PHE A 4 7.85 -3.33 -21.58
CA PHE A 4 8.19 -4.68 -21.15
C PHE A 4 7.62 -4.84 -19.73
N PRO A 5 6.70 -5.78 -19.47
CA PRO A 5 6.01 -5.88 -18.19
C PRO A 5 6.96 -6.48 -17.14
N LEU A 6 7.89 -5.66 -16.65
CA LEU A 6 8.99 -6.04 -15.79
C LEU A 6 8.48 -6.69 -14.50
N ASP A 7 7.35 -6.19 -13.98
CA ASP A 7 6.71 -6.70 -12.77
C ASP A 7 6.20 -8.15 -12.96
N THR A 8 5.55 -8.42 -14.09
CA THR A 8 5.11 -9.78 -14.46
C THR A 8 6.31 -10.72 -14.62
N VAL A 9 7.41 -10.25 -15.24
CA VAL A 9 8.63 -11.06 -15.41
C VAL A 9 9.28 -11.38 -14.06
N LEU A 10 9.39 -10.39 -13.16
CA LEU A 10 9.93 -10.57 -11.81
C LEU A 10 9.07 -11.55 -10.99
N ALA A 11 7.75 -11.44 -11.06
CA ALA A 11 6.83 -12.36 -10.39
C ALA A 11 6.99 -13.80 -10.89
N ILE A 12 7.07 -14.00 -12.21
CA ILE A 12 7.29 -15.33 -12.81
C ILE A 12 8.63 -15.91 -12.35
N LEU A 13 9.70 -15.12 -12.37
CA LEU A 13 11.02 -15.58 -11.93
C LEU A 13 11.05 -15.94 -10.43
N GLY A 14 10.36 -15.15 -9.60
CA GLY A 14 10.22 -15.40 -8.16
C GLY A 14 9.57 -16.74 -7.82
N ILE A 15 8.70 -17.27 -8.70
CA ILE A 15 8.03 -18.57 -8.53
C ILE A 15 8.79 -19.69 -9.23
N ALA A 16 9.19 -19.48 -10.49
CA ALA A 16 9.78 -20.52 -11.32
C ALA A 16 11.13 -21.02 -10.79
N VAL A 17 11.97 -20.13 -10.28
CA VAL A 17 13.33 -20.49 -9.81
C VAL A 17 13.29 -21.36 -8.53
N PRO A 18 12.56 -21.01 -7.46
CA PRO A 18 12.44 -21.88 -6.28
C PRO A 18 11.76 -23.22 -6.60
N VAL A 19 10.70 -23.22 -7.41
CA VAL A 19 10.00 -24.45 -7.80
C VAL A 19 10.91 -25.35 -8.64
N GLY A 20 11.64 -24.78 -9.61
CA GLY A 20 12.60 -25.52 -10.42
C GLY A 20 13.73 -26.11 -9.57
N ALA A 21 14.27 -25.36 -8.63
CA ALA A 21 15.29 -25.84 -7.70
C ALA A 21 14.77 -27.00 -6.81
N PHE A 22 13.54 -26.88 -6.30
CA PHE A 22 12.90 -27.93 -5.51
C PHE A 22 12.64 -29.20 -6.32
N LEU A 23 12.05 -29.08 -7.51
CA LEU A 23 11.76 -30.22 -8.38
C LEU A 23 13.05 -30.93 -8.83
N TRP A 24 14.10 -30.16 -9.13
CA TRP A 24 15.40 -30.72 -9.46
C TRP A 24 15.99 -31.51 -8.28
N GLU A 25 16.00 -30.93 -7.08
CA GLU A 25 16.64 -31.57 -5.92
C GLU A 25 15.86 -32.78 -5.38
N PHE A 26 14.53 -32.74 -5.39
CA PHE A 26 13.70 -33.76 -4.73
C PHE A 26 13.00 -34.73 -5.66
N VAL A 27 12.63 -34.32 -6.88
CA VAL A 27 11.83 -35.15 -7.79
C VAL A 27 12.71 -35.81 -8.86
N LEU A 28 13.57 -35.04 -9.51
CA LEU A 28 14.39 -35.54 -10.61
C LEU A 28 15.66 -36.24 -10.13
N VAL A 29 16.28 -35.73 -9.06
CA VAL A 29 17.52 -36.27 -8.52
C VAL A 29 17.22 -37.05 -7.23
N GLY A 30 16.41 -38.11 -7.33
CA GLY A 30 16.23 -39.08 -6.25
C GLY A 30 17.55 -39.80 -5.93
N ARG A 31 18.32 -39.31 -4.96
CA ARG A 31 19.65 -39.87 -4.67
C ARG A 31 19.56 -41.00 -3.67
N ARG A 32 19.90 -42.21 -4.09
CA ARG A 32 20.30 -43.30 -3.17
C ARG A 32 21.60 -42.86 -2.46
N ARG A 33 21.55 -42.69 -1.14
CA ARG A 33 22.71 -42.27 -0.34
C ARG A 33 22.77 -43.08 0.94
N LEU A 34 23.81 -43.88 1.07
CA LEU A 34 24.07 -44.62 2.30
C LEU A 34 25.04 -43.80 3.17
N GLY A 35 24.53 -43.36 4.30
CA GLY A 35 25.28 -42.63 5.30
C GLY A 35 25.89 -43.58 6.31
N TYR A 36 27.09 -43.27 6.79
CA TYR A 36 27.61 -43.90 7.99
C TYR A 36 28.25 -42.89 8.93
N ARG A 37 28.08 -43.11 10.23
CA ARG A 37 28.61 -42.25 11.28
C ARG A 37 29.19 -43.09 12.41
N VAL A 38 30.42 -42.79 12.78
CA VAL A 38 31.05 -43.30 14.00
C VAL A 38 30.48 -42.51 15.18
N GLN A 39 29.70 -43.18 16.03
CA GLN A 39 29.09 -42.58 17.22
C GLN A 39 29.97 -42.70 18.46
N MET A 40 30.79 -43.76 18.50
CA MET A 40 31.74 -44.03 19.59
C MET A 40 32.97 -44.71 18.99
N ASP A 41 34.17 -44.30 19.42
CA ASP A 41 35.45 -44.98 19.16
C ASP A 41 36.34 -44.68 20.38
N THR A 42 36.33 -45.56 21.37
CA THR A 42 36.91 -45.29 22.69
C THR A 42 37.69 -46.49 23.21
N PRO A 43 38.91 -46.30 23.76
CA PRO A 43 39.65 -47.38 24.40
C PRO A 43 38.89 -47.90 25.62
N VAL A 44 38.95 -49.21 25.84
CA VAL A 44 38.45 -49.87 27.05
C VAL A 44 39.54 -49.75 28.10
N THR A 45 39.52 -48.67 28.87
CA THR A 45 40.29 -48.59 30.12
C THR A 45 39.59 -49.42 31.20
N GLY A 46 40.30 -49.81 32.26
CA GLY A 46 39.83 -50.74 33.30
C GLY A 46 38.52 -50.39 34.03
N GLU A 47 37.92 -49.21 33.77
CA GLU A 47 36.63 -48.82 34.33
C GLU A 47 35.41 -49.38 33.55
N VAL A 48 35.57 -49.81 32.29
CA VAL A 48 34.45 -50.26 31.44
C VAL A 48 33.90 -51.64 31.83
N GLU A 49 34.65 -52.44 32.61
CA GLU A 49 34.18 -53.69 33.22
C GLU A 49 32.96 -53.47 34.15
N SER A 50 32.80 -52.25 34.68
CA SER A 50 31.68 -51.89 35.56
C SER A 50 30.37 -51.57 34.83
N VAL A 51 30.42 -51.20 33.54
CA VAL A 51 29.25 -50.70 32.79
C VAL A 51 28.54 -51.81 32.00
N PHE A 52 29.25 -52.86 31.58
CA PHE A 52 28.67 -54.01 30.85
C PHE A 52 29.12 -55.37 31.44
N PRO A 53 28.72 -55.70 32.68
CA PRO A 53 29.08 -56.98 33.30
C PRO A 53 28.50 -58.16 32.50
N GLY A 54 29.36 -59.10 32.09
CA GLY A 54 28.94 -60.37 31.50
C GLY A 54 28.96 -60.46 29.97
N VAL A 55 29.00 -59.33 29.24
CA VAL A 55 28.98 -59.33 27.75
C VAL A 55 30.33 -59.78 27.17
N LEU A 56 31.44 -59.28 27.73
CA LEU A 56 32.80 -59.64 27.32
C LEU A 56 33.10 -61.14 27.56
N THR A 57 32.52 -61.73 28.61
CA THR A 57 32.66 -63.16 28.94
C THR A 57 31.91 -64.10 28.01
N ARG A 58 30.78 -63.67 27.40
CA ARG A 58 30.01 -64.50 26.45
C ARG A 58 30.56 -64.49 25.02
N LEU A 59 31.51 -63.61 24.74
CA LEU A 59 32.12 -63.44 23.41
C LEU A 59 33.58 -63.93 23.34
N ARG A 60 34.11 -64.51 24.44
CA ARG A 60 35.41 -65.21 24.41
C ARG A 60 35.26 -66.49 23.58
N PRO A 61 36.09 -66.72 22.54
CA PRO A 61 36.15 -68.01 21.89
C PRO A 61 36.59 -69.07 22.92
N ASP A 62 35.92 -70.22 22.96
CA ASP A 62 36.30 -71.36 23.79
C ASP A 62 37.70 -71.84 23.39
N GLY A 63 38.70 -71.45 24.18
CA GLY A 63 40.10 -71.85 24.01
C GLY A 63 41.06 -70.72 24.36
N GLY A 64 41.84 -70.92 25.44
CA GLY A 64 42.77 -69.95 26.02
C GLY A 64 43.81 -69.37 25.06
N GLY A 65 43.41 -68.33 24.31
CA GLY A 65 44.29 -67.48 23.52
C GLY A 65 44.94 -66.35 24.33
N PRO A 66 45.99 -65.69 23.79
CA PRO A 66 46.87 -64.77 24.51
C PRO A 66 46.16 -63.53 25.04
N GLU A 67 46.73 -62.95 26.10
CA GLU A 67 46.29 -61.77 26.85
C GLU A 67 45.76 -60.64 25.93
N LEU A 68 44.49 -60.26 26.08
CA LEU A 68 43.85 -59.17 25.33
C LEU A 68 44.39 -57.81 25.81
N ARG A 69 45.47 -57.31 25.20
CA ARG A 69 46.02 -55.97 25.47
C ARG A 69 45.44 -54.91 24.52
N GLU A 70 45.12 -53.73 25.04
CA GLU A 70 44.63 -52.54 24.31
C GLU A 70 43.33 -52.75 23.51
N LEU A 71 42.22 -52.97 24.22
CA LEU A 71 40.88 -53.06 23.65
C LEU A 71 40.29 -51.67 23.35
N SER A 72 39.47 -51.57 22.31
CA SER A 72 38.64 -50.40 21.99
C SER A 72 37.25 -50.81 21.53
N VAL A 73 36.26 -49.97 21.79
CA VAL A 73 34.87 -50.20 21.37
C VAL A 73 34.47 -49.13 20.37
N VAL A 74 33.93 -49.56 19.24
CA VAL A 74 33.46 -48.70 18.16
C VAL A 74 31.98 -48.94 17.88
N LEU A 75 31.17 -47.88 17.90
CA LEU A 75 29.76 -47.92 17.51
C LEU A 75 29.58 -47.18 16.20
N VAL A 76 29.20 -47.87 15.14
CA VAL A 76 28.95 -47.30 13.81
C VAL A 76 27.46 -47.40 13.49
N ARG A 77 26.85 -46.26 13.16
CA ARG A 77 25.50 -46.19 12.62
C ARG A 77 25.57 -46.16 11.10
N ILE A 78 24.83 -47.06 10.45
CA ILE A 78 24.64 -47.08 9.00
C ILE A 78 23.18 -46.71 8.72
N GLU A 79 22.93 -45.79 7.79
CA GLU A 79 21.59 -45.24 7.54
C GLU A 79 21.34 -44.92 6.06
N ASN A 80 20.08 -44.93 5.63
CA ASN A 80 19.70 -44.34 4.35
C ASN A 80 19.45 -42.83 4.52
N SER A 81 20.46 -42.05 4.12
CA SER A 81 20.46 -40.58 4.14
C SER A 81 19.90 -39.96 2.84
N GLY A 82 19.42 -40.80 1.92
CA GLY A 82 18.85 -40.42 0.64
C GLY A 82 17.32 -40.26 0.67
N THR A 83 16.75 -39.93 -0.49
CA THR A 83 15.29 -39.87 -0.68
C THR A 83 14.71 -41.15 -1.28
N ALA A 84 15.55 -41.96 -1.95
CA ALA A 84 15.16 -43.23 -2.57
C ALA A 84 15.47 -44.42 -1.64
N THR A 85 14.59 -45.42 -1.66
CA THR A 85 14.82 -46.72 -0.99
C THR A 85 16.04 -47.41 -1.61
N ILE A 86 16.83 -48.05 -0.75
CA ILE A 86 17.98 -48.89 -1.14
C ILE A 86 17.52 -50.33 -1.07
N GLU A 87 17.60 -51.06 -2.18
CA GLU A 87 17.24 -52.47 -2.26
C GLU A 87 18.49 -53.37 -2.28
N ARG A 88 18.32 -54.68 -2.08
CA ARG A 88 19.46 -55.63 -2.13
C ARG A 88 20.21 -55.58 -3.46
N GLY A 89 19.50 -55.38 -4.57
CA GLY A 89 20.09 -55.29 -5.92
C GLY A 89 20.88 -54.01 -6.18
N ASP A 90 20.80 -53.01 -5.30
CA ASP A 90 21.51 -51.73 -5.48
C ASP A 90 22.97 -51.82 -5.01
N TYR A 91 23.34 -52.80 -4.19
CA TYR A 91 24.73 -53.02 -3.75
C TYR A 91 25.55 -53.63 -4.89
N LEU A 92 26.54 -52.88 -5.37
CA LEU A 92 27.42 -53.27 -6.49
C LEU A 92 28.65 -54.02 -5.95
N THR A 93 28.41 -55.20 -5.37
CA THR A 93 29.46 -56.11 -4.90
C THR A 93 29.38 -57.46 -5.64
N PRO A 94 30.52 -58.13 -5.91
CA PRO A 94 30.52 -59.45 -6.57
C PRO A 94 29.92 -60.56 -5.70
N ASP A 95 29.90 -60.37 -4.38
CA ASP A 95 29.32 -61.31 -3.43
C ASP A 95 27.80 -61.12 -3.35
N ASP A 96 27.04 -62.21 -3.46
CA ASP A 96 25.57 -62.17 -3.43
C ASP A 96 25.01 -61.78 -2.05
N ARG A 97 25.78 -62.00 -0.98
CA ARG A 97 25.37 -61.81 0.42
C ARG A 97 25.95 -60.54 1.02
N VAL A 98 27.25 -60.27 0.78
CA VAL A 98 27.96 -59.13 1.36
C VAL A 98 27.78 -57.87 0.52
N GLY A 99 27.32 -56.78 1.13
CA GLY A 99 27.09 -55.49 0.46
C GLY A 99 28.11 -54.40 0.81
N LEU A 100 28.66 -54.42 2.03
CA LEU A 100 29.56 -53.37 2.54
C LEU A 100 30.68 -53.99 3.37
N HIS A 101 31.81 -53.29 3.47
CA HIS A 101 32.95 -53.69 4.27
C HIS A 101 33.33 -52.57 5.24
N LEU A 102 33.11 -52.79 6.53
CA LEU A 102 33.53 -51.87 7.58
C LEU A 102 34.96 -52.22 8.00
N ARG A 103 35.94 -51.41 7.61
CA ARG A 103 37.36 -51.64 7.86
C ARG A 103 37.85 -50.85 9.06
N PHE A 104 38.63 -51.50 9.90
CA PHE A 104 39.28 -50.96 11.09
C PHE A 104 40.79 -51.07 10.91
N PRO A 105 41.47 -50.02 10.41
CA PRO A 105 42.92 -50.06 10.25
C PRO A 105 43.64 -50.21 11.59
N GLN A 106 44.71 -51.00 11.63
CA GLN A 106 45.56 -51.26 12.80
C GLN A 106 44.83 -51.91 13.99
N ARG A 107 43.65 -52.48 13.74
CA ARG A 107 42.77 -53.03 14.76
C ARG A 107 42.16 -54.34 14.29
N ARG A 108 42.33 -55.40 15.06
CA ARG A 108 41.68 -56.69 14.89
C ARG A 108 40.29 -56.65 15.52
N VAL A 109 39.29 -57.24 14.86
CA VAL A 109 37.95 -57.36 15.43
C VAL A 109 37.90 -58.61 16.32
N VAL A 110 37.65 -58.41 17.61
CA VAL A 110 37.53 -59.49 18.62
C VAL A 110 36.08 -59.95 18.76
N GLY A 111 35.13 -59.03 18.61
CA GLY A 111 33.71 -59.33 18.66
C GLY A 111 32.89 -58.23 18.03
N MET A 112 31.64 -58.55 17.68
CA MET A 112 30.68 -57.57 17.18
C MET A 112 29.27 -57.90 17.63
N ALA A 113 28.42 -56.87 17.72
CA ALA A 113 26.98 -57.01 17.95
C ALA A 113 26.19 -55.97 17.15
N VAL A 114 25.02 -56.36 16.66
CA VAL A 114 24.00 -55.40 16.19
C VAL A 114 23.26 -54.89 17.41
N THR A 115 23.29 -53.58 17.66
CA THR A 115 22.82 -53.00 18.93
C THR A 115 21.51 -52.23 18.82
N GLU A 116 21.16 -51.77 17.62
CA GLU A 116 19.94 -51.01 17.37
C GLU A 116 19.51 -51.21 15.92
N LEU A 117 18.21 -51.41 15.72
CA LEU A 117 17.54 -51.45 14.43
C LEU A 117 16.45 -50.38 14.43
N SER A 118 16.36 -49.57 13.38
CA SER A 118 15.24 -48.63 13.23
C SER A 118 13.92 -49.33 12.99
N ASP A 119 13.96 -50.49 12.32
CA ASP A 119 12.84 -51.36 12.05
C ASP A 119 13.25 -52.81 12.44
N PRO A 120 12.47 -53.51 13.29
CA PRO A 120 12.73 -54.90 13.65
C PRO A 120 12.92 -55.86 12.45
N ALA A 121 12.26 -55.61 11.31
CA ALA A 121 12.36 -56.44 10.11
C ALA A 121 13.77 -56.44 9.49
N LEU A 122 14.61 -55.44 9.83
CA LEU A 122 16.02 -55.42 9.42
C LEU A 122 16.83 -56.55 10.06
N GLY A 123 16.36 -57.11 11.18
CA GLY A 123 17.02 -58.20 11.90
C GLY A 123 17.20 -59.45 11.04
N ASP A 124 16.20 -59.78 10.20
CA ASP A 124 16.24 -60.91 9.27
C ASP A 124 17.33 -60.76 8.20
N CYS A 125 17.79 -59.52 7.96
CA CYS A 125 18.87 -59.22 7.04
C CYS A 125 20.25 -59.17 7.70
N LEU A 126 20.34 -59.31 9.03
CA LEU A 126 21.55 -59.07 9.83
C LEU A 126 21.92 -60.27 10.72
N ASP A 127 21.40 -61.45 10.42
CA ASP A 127 21.73 -62.70 11.13
C ASP A 127 23.03 -63.36 10.62
N ALA A 128 23.52 -64.39 11.30
CA ALA A 128 24.73 -65.11 10.89
C ALA A 128 24.61 -65.82 9.51
N ARG A 129 23.38 -66.01 9.01
CA ARG A 129 23.11 -66.67 7.71
C ARG A 129 23.10 -65.68 6.55
N SER A 130 22.92 -64.39 6.85
CA SER A 130 22.79 -63.29 5.90
C SER A 130 24.11 -62.84 5.27
N GLY A 131 25.26 -63.31 5.78
CA GLY A 131 26.59 -62.94 5.29
C GLY A 131 27.34 -61.94 6.16
N ILE A 132 26.85 -61.64 7.38
CA ILE A 132 27.65 -60.89 8.35
C ILE A 132 28.82 -61.75 8.83
N ALA A 133 30.05 -61.26 8.63
CA ALA A 133 31.25 -62.01 8.96
C ALA A 133 32.34 -61.08 9.48
N VAL A 134 33.15 -61.62 10.40
CA VAL A 134 34.36 -60.97 10.89
C VAL A 134 35.54 -61.64 10.24
N ARG A 135 36.41 -60.85 9.60
CA ARG A 135 37.66 -61.34 9.04
C ARG A 135 38.80 -60.37 9.33
N GLU A 136 40.02 -60.87 9.18
CA GLU A 136 41.23 -60.10 9.38
C GLU A 136 42.11 -60.20 8.14
N ASP A 137 42.53 -59.04 7.63
CA ASP A 137 43.57 -58.95 6.62
C ASP A 137 44.93 -58.91 7.34
N THR A 138 45.50 -60.09 7.55
CA THR A 138 46.73 -60.29 8.32
C THR A 138 47.95 -59.63 7.69
N GLY A 139 47.97 -59.40 6.37
CA GLY A 139 49.04 -58.70 5.69
C GLY A 139 48.99 -57.17 5.84
N GLY A 140 47.81 -56.62 6.17
CA GLY A 140 47.59 -55.18 6.32
C GLY A 140 47.30 -54.73 7.76
N HIS A 141 47.18 -55.64 8.72
CA HIS A 141 46.70 -55.37 10.08
C HIS A 141 45.33 -54.67 10.11
N ILE A 142 44.40 -55.09 9.23
CA ILE A 142 43.07 -54.49 9.11
C ILE A 142 41.99 -55.50 9.50
N GLY A 143 41.26 -55.21 10.58
CA GLY A 143 40.03 -55.91 10.91
C GLY A 143 38.90 -55.47 9.98
N VAL A 144 38.08 -56.41 9.52
CA VAL A 144 36.96 -56.14 8.62
C VAL A 144 35.71 -56.81 9.14
N ILE A 145 34.62 -56.05 9.22
CA ILE A 145 33.27 -56.58 9.36
C ILE A 145 32.61 -56.49 7.99
N ASP A 146 32.35 -57.65 7.39
CA ASP A 146 31.56 -57.77 6.18
C ASP A 146 30.08 -57.63 6.57
N LEU A 147 29.39 -56.66 5.98
CA LEU A 147 28.00 -56.37 6.25
C LEU A 147 27.13 -56.81 5.07
N PRO A 148 25.98 -57.45 5.33
CA PRO A 148 25.12 -57.98 4.29
C PRO A 148 24.42 -56.88 3.48
N LYS A 149 23.81 -57.27 2.36
CA LYS A 149 22.95 -56.39 1.55
C LYS A 149 21.61 -56.14 2.27
N VAL A 150 21.55 -55.07 3.07
CA VAL A 150 20.36 -54.70 3.86
C VAL A 150 19.48 -53.72 3.05
N PRO A 151 18.20 -54.03 2.78
CA PRO A 151 17.26 -53.05 2.25
C PRO A 151 17.03 -51.94 3.29
N LEU A 152 17.05 -50.68 2.86
CA LEU A 152 16.84 -49.54 3.76
C LEU A 152 15.89 -48.52 3.11
N ASN A 153 14.72 -48.32 3.71
CA ASN A 153 13.84 -47.19 3.37
C ASN A 153 14.43 -45.87 3.85
N ARG A 154 13.85 -44.77 3.37
CA ARG A 154 14.28 -43.41 3.74
C ARG A 154 14.28 -43.24 5.27
N GLY A 155 15.45 -42.92 5.84
CA GLY A 155 15.61 -42.68 7.27
C GLY A 155 15.82 -43.93 8.13
N GLU A 156 15.72 -45.14 7.56
CA GLU A 156 16.05 -46.37 8.29
C GLU A 156 17.56 -46.49 8.54
N HIS A 157 17.89 -47.14 9.65
CA HIS A 157 19.25 -47.28 10.14
C HIS A 157 19.45 -48.54 10.98
N TYR A 158 20.69 -48.98 11.09
CA TYR A 158 21.11 -49.98 12.07
C TYR A 158 22.48 -49.61 12.66
N LYS A 159 22.77 -50.14 13.85
CA LYS A 159 24.03 -49.87 14.56
C LYS A 159 24.84 -51.13 14.80
N ILE A 160 26.12 -51.06 14.47
CA ILE A 160 27.12 -52.10 14.69
C ILE A 160 28.05 -51.66 15.80
N LEU A 161 28.10 -52.44 16.87
CA LEU A 161 29.08 -52.32 17.94
C LEU A 161 30.20 -53.32 17.66
N ALA A 162 31.44 -52.84 17.52
CA ALA A 162 32.62 -53.66 17.33
C ALA A 162 33.55 -53.52 18.54
N ILE A 163 34.01 -54.66 19.06
CA ILE A 163 35.07 -54.73 20.06
C ILE A 163 36.34 -55.08 19.30
N LEU A 164 37.33 -54.21 19.42
CA LEU A 164 38.56 -54.26 18.64
C LEU A 164 39.76 -54.39 19.56
N GLN A 165 40.77 -55.13 19.13
CA GLN A 165 42.08 -55.22 19.75
C GLN A 165 43.10 -54.54 18.84
N ARG A 166 44.02 -53.78 19.42
CA ARG A 166 45.11 -53.20 18.63
C ARG A 166 46.01 -54.30 18.04
N SER A 167 46.27 -54.21 16.74
CA SER A 167 47.15 -55.15 16.03
C SER A 167 48.49 -54.54 15.62
N ASP A 168 48.60 -53.21 15.50
CA ASP A 168 49.85 -52.51 15.13
C ASP A 168 49.84 -51.00 15.49
N GLY A 169 51.02 -50.38 15.57
CA GLY A 169 51.28 -48.94 15.74
C GLY A 169 51.08 -48.36 17.13
N ASP A 170 51.67 -47.19 17.41
CA ASP A 170 51.53 -46.43 18.66
C ASP A 170 50.67 -45.16 18.48
N GLY A 171 49.93 -44.72 19.52
CA GLY A 171 49.16 -43.47 19.51
C GLY A 171 47.65 -43.61 19.27
N ALA A 172 47.00 -42.59 18.70
CA ALA A 172 45.54 -42.54 18.49
C ALA A 172 45.07 -43.48 17.36
N TYR A 173 43.91 -44.13 17.55
CA TYR A 173 43.35 -45.05 16.55
C TYR A 173 42.93 -44.35 15.25
N ARG A 174 43.19 -44.99 14.10
CA ARG A 174 42.68 -44.52 12.81
C ARG A 174 41.18 -44.77 12.70
N PRO A 175 40.39 -43.82 12.19
CA PRO A 175 38.93 -43.96 12.12
C PRO A 175 38.53 -45.13 11.21
N PRO A 176 37.41 -45.81 11.52
CA PRO A 176 36.89 -46.86 10.66
C PRO A 176 36.38 -46.29 9.34
N VAL A 177 36.50 -47.06 8.27
CA VAL A 177 36.09 -46.68 6.92
C VAL A 177 35.11 -47.70 6.40
N LEU A 178 33.92 -47.24 6.00
CA LEU A 178 32.93 -48.08 5.32
C LEU A 178 33.18 -48.05 3.81
N LEU A 179 33.49 -49.21 3.24
CA LEU A 179 33.69 -49.40 1.80
C LEU A 179 32.53 -50.15 1.18
N GLY A 180 32.21 -49.81 -0.06
CA GLY A 180 31.15 -50.45 -0.84
C GLY A 180 30.76 -49.55 -2.02
N SER A 181 29.91 -50.08 -2.88
CA SER A 181 29.45 -49.37 -4.08
C SER A 181 27.95 -49.52 -4.21
N LEU A 182 27.27 -48.46 -4.64
CA LEU A 182 25.81 -48.42 -4.82
C LEU A 182 25.45 -48.01 -6.24
N ARG A 183 24.47 -48.68 -6.84
CA ARG A 183 23.98 -48.37 -8.19
C ARG A 183 23.31 -47.00 -8.22
N GLY A 184 23.90 -46.07 -8.95
CA GLY A 184 23.41 -44.69 -9.06
C GLY A 184 23.45 -43.92 -7.73
N GLY A 185 24.24 -44.39 -6.76
CA GLY A 185 24.33 -43.84 -5.42
C GLY A 185 25.78 -43.67 -4.96
N ARG A 186 25.94 -43.20 -3.73
CA ARG A 186 27.25 -43.10 -3.08
C ARG A 186 27.15 -43.39 -1.59
N ILE A 187 28.25 -43.86 -1.04
CA ILE A 187 28.45 -44.00 0.40
C ILE A 187 29.18 -42.75 0.89
N THR A 188 28.65 -42.10 1.92
CA THR A 188 29.24 -40.87 2.48
C THR A 188 29.25 -40.92 3.99
N GLU A 189 30.35 -40.47 4.59
CA GLU A 189 30.41 -40.25 6.04
C GLU A 189 29.41 -39.12 6.40
N THR A 190 28.40 -39.43 7.22
CA THR A 190 27.40 -38.46 7.67
C THR A 190 27.90 -37.76 8.93
N ARG A 191 28.28 -36.48 8.79
CA ARG A 191 28.55 -35.58 9.92
C ARG A 191 27.32 -34.75 10.22
N SER A 192 27.02 -34.55 11.50
CA SER A 192 25.98 -33.61 11.92
C SER A 192 26.39 -32.18 11.52
N ARG A 193 25.90 -31.69 10.39
CA ARG A 193 25.95 -30.26 10.08
C ARG A 193 24.80 -29.56 10.79
N THR A 194 25.09 -28.82 11.85
CA THR A 194 24.17 -27.85 12.44
C THR A 194 24.28 -26.56 11.65
N GLY A 195 23.36 -26.32 10.70
CA GLY A 195 23.33 -25.07 9.93
C GLY A 195 22.46 -25.13 8.68
N VAL A 196 22.06 -23.95 8.20
CA VAL A 196 21.26 -23.77 6.98
C VAL A 196 22.13 -24.08 5.74
N PRO A 197 21.67 -24.91 4.78
CA PRO A 197 22.44 -25.20 3.58
C PRO A 197 22.63 -23.95 2.72
N ARG A 198 23.83 -23.81 2.10
CA ARG A 198 24.17 -22.64 1.24
C ARG A 198 23.15 -22.39 0.13
N VAL A 199 22.55 -23.45 -0.40
CA VAL A 199 21.51 -23.36 -1.44
C VAL A 199 20.24 -22.69 -0.90
N MET A 200 19.82 -23.05 0.31
CA MET A 200 18.67 -22.41 0.97
C MET A 200 18.95 -20.94 1.27
N LEU A 201 20.17 -20.60 1.68
CA LEU A 201 20.57 -19.21 1.90
C LEU A 201 20.58 -18.40 0.59
N ALA A 202 21.05 -18.99 -0.51
CA ALA A 202 21.02 -18.36 -1.84
C ALA A 202 19.59 -18.16 -2.37
N LEU A 203 18.71 -19.16 -2.21
CA LEU A 203 17.29 -19.05 -2.59
C LEU A 203 16.57 -17.98 -1.78
N THR A 204 16.87 -17.89 -0.47
CA THR A 204 16.31 -16.85 0.40
C THR A 204 16.77 -15.46 -0.04
N ALA A 205 18.06 -15.28 -0.30
CA ALA A 205 18.60 -14.02 -0.80
C ALA A 205 18.00 -13.62 -2.16
N PHE A 206 17.82 -14.58 -3.07
CA PHE A 206 17.17 -14.36 -4.35
C PHE A 206 15.72 -13.88 -4.18
N LEU A 207 14.93 -14.55 -3.33
CA LEU A 207 13.54 -14.16 -3.08
C LEU A 207 13.45 -12.75 -2.48
N VAL A 208 14.33 -12.42 -1.53
CA VAL A 208 14.43 -11.07 -0.95
C VAL A 208 14.74 -10.04 -2.03
N ALA A 209 15.68 -10.32 -2.94
CA ALA A 209 16.00 -9.42 -4.05
C ALA A 209 14.81 -9.20 -5.01
N VAL A 210 14.04 -10.24 -5.29
CA VAL A 210 12.80 -10.14 -6.10
C VAL A 210 11.77 -9.25 -5.40
N ILE A 211 11.53 -9.46 -4.10
CA ILE A 211 10.58 -8.65 -3.31
C ILE A 211 11.00 -7.17 -3.29
N VAL A 212 12.29 -6.90 -3.05
CA VAL A 212 12.83 -5.54 -3.08
C VAL A 212 12.69 -4.92 -4.47
N GLY A 213 12.94 -5.69 -5.52
CA GLY A 213 12.74 -5.27 -6.91
C GLY A 213 11.29 -4.90 -7.21
N GLN A 214 10.32 -5.74 -6.82
CA GLN A 214 8.90 -5.47 -6.99
C GLN A 214 8.45 -4.23 -6.21
N PHE A 215 8.91 -4.07 -4.98
CA PHE A 215 8.61 -2.88 -4.18
C PHE A 215 9.17 -1.61 -4.84
N ALA A 216 10.40 -1.66 -5.37
CA ALA A 216 10.98 -0.53 -6.09
C ALA A 216 10.19 -0.18 -7.36
N VAL A 217 9.78 -1.19 -8.14
CA VAL A 217 8.92 -0.97 -9.33
C VAL A 217 7.59 -0.35 -8.92
N ALA A 218 6.91 -0.87 -7.89
CA ALA A 218 5.63 -0.34 -7.44
C ALA A 218 5.70 1.10 -6.89
N VAL A 219 6.84 1.53 -6.35
CA VAL A 219 7.06 2.91 -5.88
C VAL A 219 7.42 3.84 -7.04
N LEU A 220 8.13 3.33 -8.06
CA LEU A 220 8.60 4.12 -9.20
C LEU A 220 7.55 4.22 -10.32
N GLU A 221 6.75 3.18 -10.53
CA GLU A 221 5.64 3.18 -11.47
C GLU A 221 4.46 3.96 -10.90
N ARG A 222 4.09 5.04 -11.59
CA ARG A 222 2.92 5.83 -11.22
C ARG A 222 1.67 5.07 -11.63
N PRO A 223 0.61 5.03 -10.80
CA PRO A 223 -0.64 4.40 -11.19
C PRO A 223 -1.14 5.03 -12.51
N PRO A 224 -1.68 4.23 -13.43
CA PRO A 224 -2.22 4.75 -14.68
C PRO A 224 -3.28 5.80 -14.40
N THR A 225 -3.23 6.91 -15.13
CA THR A 225 -4.26 7.96 -15.07
C THR A 225 -5.63 7.32 -15.34
N PRO A 226 -6.63 7.53 -14.46
CA PRO A 226 -8.00 7.09 -14.72
C PRO A 226 -8.49 7.54 -16.10
N LEU A 227 -9.32 6.73 -16.77
CA LEU A 227 -9.85 6.98 -18.12
C LEU A 227 -10.56 8.35 -18.28
N ASP A 228 -11.01 8.95 -17.17
CA ASP A 228 -11.71 10.23 -17.16
C ASP A 228 -10.77 11.45 -17.02
N CYS A 229 -9.47 11.22 -16.84
CA CYS A 229 -8.47 12.27 -16.72
C CYS A 229 -7.95 12.71 -18.10
N ALA A 230 -7.80 14.02 -18.28
CA ALA A 230 -7.16 14.61 -19.44
C ALA A 230 -5.79 15.22 -19.08
N GLU A 231 -4.91 15.35 -20.07
CA GLU A 231 -3.66 16.11 -19.95
C GLU A 231 -3.80 17.46 -20.67
N GLY A 232 -3.02 18.46 -20.26
CA GLY A 232 -2.97 19.78 -20.89
C GLY A 232 -3.19 20.95 -19.93
N ALA A 233 -3.29 22.16 -20.47
CA ALA A 233 -3.54 23.36 -19.67
C ALA A 233 -5.04 23.67 -19.60
N LEU A 234 -5.54 23.96 -18.40
CA LEU A 234 -6.88 24.45 -18.16
C LEU A 234 -6.83 25.80 -17.45
N ARG A 235 -7.35 26.83 -18.11
CA ARG A 235 -7.55 28.16 -17.54
C ARG A 235 -9.00 28.28 -17.04
N VAL A 236 -9.15 28.70 -15.80
CA VAL A 236 -10.45 28.90 -15.15
C VAL A 236 -10.60 30.36 -14.77
N ILE A 237 -11.65 31.01 -15.27
CA ILE A 237 -11.88 32.44 -15.08
C ILE A 237 -13.26 32.73 -14.48
N GLY A 238 -13.50 33.95 -14.00
CA GLY A 238 -14.86 34.43 -13.67
C GLY A 238 -15.04 34.81 -12.20
N SER A 239 -16.02 34.22 -11.53
CA SER A 239 -16.44 34.66 -10.18
C SER A 239 -15.37 34.48 -9.11
N SER A 240 -15.14 35.55 -8.35
CA SER A 240 -14.34 35.53 -7.14
C SER A 240 -15.03 34.85 -5.96
N ALA A 241 -16.37 34.73 -5.96
CA ALA A 241 -17.12 34.16 -4.84
C ALA A 241 -17.07 32.62 -4.79
N PHE A 242 -16.61 31.99 -5.87
CA PHE A 242 -16.43 30.55 -5.96
C PHE A 242 -14.96 30.15 -6.15
N GLU A 243 -14.05 31.12 -6.12
CA GLU A 243 -12.62 30.93 -6.36
C GLU A 243 -12.00 29.89 -5.40
N PRO A 244 -12.18 29.95 -4.07
CA PRO A 244 -11.59 28.99 -3.14
C PRO A 244 -12.07 27.56 -3.39
N VAL A 245 -13.35 27.40 -3.74
CA VAL A 245 -13.96 26.10 -4.02
C VAL A 245 -13.32 25.48 -5.27
N ILE A 246 -13.17 26.28 -6.32
CA ILE A 246 -12.61 25.84 -7.60
C ILE A 246 -11.11 25.56 -7.49
N ARG A 247 -10.36 26.38 -6.73
CA ARG A 247 -8.94 26.13 -6.47
C ARG A 247 -8.71 24.83 -5.70
N ASP A 248 -9.51 24.56 -4.68
CA ASP A 248 -9.44 23.30 -3.94
C ASP A 248 -9.85 22.12 -4.83
N ALA A 249 -10.92 22.25 -5.60
CA ALA A 249 -11.35 21.21 -6.55
C ALA A 249 -10.26 20.90 -7.59
N ALA A 250 -9.59 21.91 -8.12
CA ALA A 250 -8.46 21.77 -9.04
C ALA A 250 -7.24 21.12 -8.37
N ALA A 251 -6.93 21.48 -7.11
CA ALA A 251 -5.85 20.87 -6.36
C ALA A 251 -6.11 19.38 -6.10
N GLN A 252 -7.34 19.01 -5.74
CA GLN A 252 -7.74 17.61 -5.54
C GLN A 252 -7.78 16.84 -6.87
N TYR A 253 -8.26 17.47 -7.94
CA TYR A 253 -8.21 16.90 -9.29
C TYR A 253 -6.76 16.62 -9.71
N GLY A 254 -5.83 17.56 -9.53
CA GLY A 254 -4.42 17.39 -9.90
C GLY A 254 -3.67 16.30 -9.12
N ARG A 255 -4.13 15.95 -7.91
CA ARG A 255 -3.61 14.79 -7.16
C ARG A 255 -4.01 13.46 -7.79
N ARG A 256 -5.12 13.42 -8.52
CA ARG A 256 -5.68 12.21 -9.13
C ARG A 256 -5.42 12.10 -10.63
N CYS A 257 -5.57 13.23 -11.32
CA CYS A 257 -5.36 13.39 -12.75
C CYS A 257 -4.05 14.14 -12.98
N HIS A 258 -2.97 13.37 -13.08
CA HIS A 258 -1.66 13.92 -13.43
C HIS A 258 -1.67 14.43 -14.88
N GLY A 259 -0.91 15.50 -15.15
CA GLY A 259 -0.76 16.04 -16.50
C GLY A 259 -1.69 17.21 -16.86
N THR A 260 -2.69 17.54 -16.03
CA THR A 260 -3.42 18.83 -16.15
C THR A 260 -2.72 19.93 -15.36
N THR A 261 -2.46 21.08 -15.98
CA THR A 261 -1.99 22.30 -15.31
C THR A 261 -3.09 23.34 -15.25
N PHE A 262 -3.28 23.97 -14.08
CA PHE A 262 -4.32 24.97 -13.88
C PHE A 262 -3.76 26.39 -13.84
N SER A 263 -4.48 27.32 -14.46
CA SER A 263 -4.30 28.76 -14.28
C SER A 263 -5.64 29.42 -13.96
N PHE A 264 -5.62 30.51 -13.20
CA PHE A 264 -6.83 31.08 -12.61
C PHE A 264 -6.89 32.59 -12.80
N GLU A 265 -8.06 33.12 -13.14
CA GLU A 265 -8.31 34.56 -13.21
C GLU A 265 -9.76 34.91 -12.80
N PHE A 266 -9.95 35.20 -11.52
CA PHE A 266 -11.26 35.50 -10.96
C PHE A 266 -11.48 37.00 -10.78
N ALA A 267 -12.12 37.62 -11.77
CA ALA A 267 -12.32 39.08 -11.85
C ALA A 267 -13.81 39.50 -11.88
N GLY A 268 -14.72 38.56 -11.61
CA GLY A 268 -16.17 38.73 -11.69
C GLY A 268 -16.81 37.92 -12.81
N THR A 269 -18.09 37.55 -12.62
CA THR A 269 -18.86 36.69 -13.53
C THR A 269 -18.96 37.28 -14.94
N GLU A 270 -19.42 38.53 -15.08
CA GLU A 270 -19.63 39.15 -16.40
C GLU A 270 -18.32 39.25 -17.19
N ARG A 271 -17.24 39.71 -16.55
CA ARG A 271 -15.90 39.75 -17.18
C ARG A 271 -15.40 38.36 -17.60
N GLY A 272 -15.70 37.33 -16.80
CA GLY A 272 -15.39 35.94 -17.14
C GLY A 272 -16.14 35.47 -18.38
N LEU A 273 -17.45 35.74 -18.45
CA LEU A 273 -18.28 35.41 -19.59
C LEU A 273 -17.86 36.17 -20.86
N ASP A 274 -17.57 37.47 -20.74
CA ASP A 274 -17.06 38.29 -21.85
C ASP A 274 -15.79 37.72 -22.45
N ARG A 275 -14.81 37.36 -21.60
CA ARG A 275 -13.54 36.78 -22.05
C ARG A 275 -13.71 35.42 -22.66
N LEU A 276 -14.56 34.57 -22.09
CA LEU A 276 -14.87 33.26 -22.64
C LEU A 276 -15.55 33.40 -24.01
N ALA A 277 -16.48 34.34 -24.16
CA ALA A 277 -17.14 34.62 -25.43
C ALA A 277 -16.17 35.17 -26.48
N GLN A 278 -15.28 36.09 -26.09
CA GLN A 278 -14.25 36.66 -26.98
C GLN A 278 -13.20 35.64 -27.40
N ALA A 279 -12.85 34.68 -26.55
CA ALA A 279 -11.89 33.63 -26.86
C ALA A 279 -12.40 32.65 -27.93
N GLY A 280 -13.72 32.47 -28.05
CA GLY A 280 -14.32 31.49 -28.96
C GLY A 280 -14.17 30.04 -28.47
N PRO A 281 -14.28 29.05 -29.37
CA PRO A 281 -14.10 27.64 -29.02
C PRO A 281 -12.69 27.33 -28.50
N ASP A 282 -12.56 27.05 -27.19
CA ASP A 282 -11.31 26.67 -26.55
C ASP A 282 -11.56 25.52 -25.55
N ALA A 283 -10.87 24.40 -25.74
CA ALA A 283 -11.00 23.19 -24.93
C ALA A 283 -10.20 23.23 -23.61
N GLY A 284 -9.39 24.29 -23.42
CA GLY A 284 -8.61 24.58 -22.23
C GLY A 284 -9.09 25.83 -21.48
N LEU A 285 -10.32 26.30 -21.73
CA LEU A 285 -10.89 27.47 -21.07
C LEU A 285 -12.31 27.21 -20.57
N ILE A 286 -12.54 27.47 -19.28
CA ILE A 286 -13.88 27.52 -18.69
C ILE A 286 -14.06 28.80 -17.89
N ALA A 287 -15.29 29.28 -17.81
CA ALA A 287 -15.68 30.34 -16.87
C ALA A 287 -16.53 29.77 -15.74
N ILE A 288 -16.45 30.36 -14.55
CA ILE A 288 -17.30 30.08 -13.39
C ILE A 288 -18.09 31.33 -13.07
N GLY A 289 -19.36 31.19 -12.70
CA GLY A 289 -20.18 32.35 -12.40
C GLY A 289 -21.42 32.07 -11.58
N ASP A 290 -21.75 33.07 -10.77
CA ASP A 290 -22.93 33.11 -9.92
C ASP A 290 -24.17 33.50 -10.75
N GLY A 291 -25.03 32.53 -11.06
CA GLY A 291 -26.27 32.72 -11.84
C GLY A 291 -26.18 32.28 -13.31
N PRO A 292 -27.28 32.31 -14.07
CA PRO A 292 -27.26 31.93 -15.50
C PRO A 292 -26.55 32.97 -16.36
N LYS A 293 -26.05 32.58 -17.54
CA LYS A 293 -25.34 33.51 -18.46
C LYS A 293 -26.24 34.63 -19.01
N GLY A 294 -27.56 34.45 -19.00
CA GLY A 294 -28.49 35.38 -19.65
C GLY A 294 -28.47 35.34 -21.20
N PRO A 295 -29.20 36.25 -21.87
CA PRO A 295 -29.35 36.24 -23.33
C PRO A 295 -28.12 36.76 -24.09
N GLY A 296 -27.23 37.52 -23.43
CA GLY A 296 -26.08 38.17 -24.07
C GLY A 296 -24.99 37.22 -24.59
N TYR A 297 -24.99 35.95 -24.16
CA TYR A 297 -23.97 34.98 -24.52
C TYR A 297 -24.56 33.73 -25.21
N PRO A 298 -25.13 33.85 -26.43
CA PRO A 298 -25.83 32.74 -27.08
C PRO A 298 -24.94 31.55 -27.44
N ALA A 299 -23.64 31.78 -27.69
CA ALA A 299 -22.67 30.73 -28.02
C ALA A 299 -22.16 29.94 -26.81
N LEU A 300 -22.39 30.45 -25.59
CA LEU A 300 -21.93 29.79 -24.38
C LEU A 300 -22.97 28.77 -23.89
N ARG A 301 -22.47 27.66 -23.34
CA ARG A 301 -23.25 26.64 -22.65
C ARG A 301 -23.00 26.76 -21.16
N GLU A 302 -24.08 26.73 -20.37
CA GLU A 302 -24.02 26.75 -18.92
C GLU A 302 -24.28 25.35 -18.36
N ARG A 303 -23.56 24.97 -17.31
CA ARG A 303 -23.73 23.74 -16.56
C ARG A 303 -23.83 24.09 -15.08
N ALA A 304 -24.97 23.79 -14.46
CA ALA A 304 -25.17 24.03 -13.04
C ALA A 304 -24.24 23.12 -12.22
N LEU A 305 -23.53 23.70 -11.25
CA LEU A 305 -22.59 23.00 -10.39
C LEU A 305 -23.23 22.71 -9.03
N ALA A 306 -23.64 23.75 -8.32
CA ALA A 306 -24.20 23.65 -6.99
C ALA A 306 -25.10 24.84 -6.63
N LEU A 307 -26.02 24.60 -5.70
CA LEU A 307 -26.70 25.66 -4.96
C LEU A 307 -25.76 26.18 -3.87
N ALA A 308 -25.42 27.47 -3.95
CA ALA A 308 -24.62 28.20 -2.98
C ALA A 308 -25.49 29.05 -2.06
N VAL A 309 -25.03 29.22 -0.82
CA VAL A 309 -25.70 30.05 0.21
C VAL A 309 -24.89 31.33 0.40
N TYR A 310 -25.59 32.45 0.46
CA TYR A 310 -24.98 33.75 0.65
C TYR A 310 -25.39 34.36 1.99
N GLY A 311 -24.47 35.10 2.62
CA GLY A 311 -24.70 35.76 3.91
C GLY A 311 -24.70 37.27 3.74
N VAL A 312 -25.54 37.95 4.53
CA VAL A 312 -25.33 39.36 4.87
C VAL A 312 -24.49 39.40 6.14
N PHE A 313 -23.48 40.24 6.17
CA PHE A 313 -22.60 40.39 7.32
C PHE A 313 -22.28 41.84 7.60
N VAL A 314 -21.95 42.11 8.85
CA VAL A 314 -21.72 43.46 9.36
C VAL A 314 -20.37 43.55 10.08
N HIS A 315 -19.91 44.78 10.31
CA HIS A 315 -18.77 45.03 11.19
C HIS A 315 -19.07 44.48 12.60
N ARG A 316 -18.13 43.72 13.17
CA ARG A 316 -18.32 42.95 14.42
C ARG A 316 -18.76 43.78 15.64
N ASP A 317 -18.34 45.04 15.70
CA ASP A 317 -18.62 45.92 16.84
C ASP A 317 -20.05 46.47 16.85
N LEU A 318 -20.88 46.15 15.85
CA LEU A 318 -22.26 46.61 15.77
C LEU A 318 -23.21 45.86 16.70
N GLY A 319 -22.87 44.63 17.13
CA GLY A 319 -23.72 43.82 18.01
C GLY A 319 -25.07 43.39 17.40
N ILE A 320 -25.29 43.63 16.11
CA ILE A 320 -26.48 43.18 15.37
C ILE A 320 -26.30 41.72 14.97
N THR A 321 -27.31 40.89 15.23
CA THR A 321 -27.29 39.45 14.91
C THR A 321 -28.36 39.02 13.93
N ASP A 322 -29.42 39.81 13.76
CA ASP A 322 -30.57 39.53 12.89
C ASP A 322 -31.03 40.79 12.18
N LEU A 323 -31.44 40.65 10.92
CA LEU A 323 -32.17 41.68 10.18
C LEU A 323 -33.30 41.02 9.39
N THR A 324 -34.42 41.73 9.24
CA THR A 324 -35.44 41.31 8.28
C THR A 324 -34.99 41.62 6.85
N VAL A 325 -35.50 40.88 5.87
CA VAL A 325 -35.23 41.18 4.45
C VAL A 325 -35.67 42.61 4.09
N ALA A 326 -36.76 43.09 4.69
CA ALA A 326 -37.22 44.46 4.53
C ALA A 326 -36.21 45.49 5.08
N GLN A 327 -35.61 45.23 6.24
CA GLN A 327 -34.57 46.11 6.80
C GLN A 327 -33.29 46.11 5.96
N VAL A 328 -32.86 44.96 5.42
CA VAL A 328 -31.72 44.90 4.48
C VAL A 328 -32.02 45.75 3.25
N ARG A 329 -33.24 45.65 2.70
CA ARG A 329 -33.69 46.47 1.58
C ARG A 329 -33.67 47.96 1.92
N ASP A 330 -34.19 48.35 3.08
CA ASP A 330 -34.25 49.75 3.52
C ASP A 330 -32.85 50.35 3.77
N LEU A 331 -31.90 49.55 4.27
CA LEU A 331 -30.48 49.92 4.40
C LEU A 331 -29.86 50.20 3.02
N TYR A 332 -29.96 49.24 2.09
CA TYR A 332 -29.37 49.38 0.76
C TYR A 332 -30.12 50.37 -0.15
N GLN A 333 -31.33 50.79 0.22
CA GLN A 333 -32.05 51.91 -0.42
C GLN A 333 -31.77 53.27 0.24
N GLY A 334 -31.00 53.30 1.34
CA GLY A 334 -30.65 54.53 2.06
C GLY A 334 -31.79 55.12 2.88
N ARG A 335 -32.86 54.36 3.15
CA ARG A 335 -33.95 54.78 4.04
C ARG A 335 -33.54 54.65 5.51
N ILE A 336 -32.72 53.65 5.81
CA ILE A 336 -32.06 53.49 7.11
C ILE A 336 -30.60 53.87 6.93
N THR A 337 -30.16 54.88 7.69
CA THR A 337 -28.81 55.47 7.55
C THR A 337 -28.00 55.42 8.84
N ASN A 338 -28.57 54.92 9.95
CA ASN A 338 -27.88 54.83 11.24
C ASN A 338 -28.33 53.57 12.00
N TRP A 339 -27.38 52.83 12.58
CA TRP A 339 -27.62 51.56 13.25
C TRP A 339 -28.51 51.65 14.50
N ARG A 340 -28.61 52.82 15.14
CA ARG A 340 -29.48 53.02 16.31
C ARG A 340 -30.95 52.77 16.00
N THR A 341 -31.39 52.91 14.75
CA THR A 341 -32.79 52.62 14.37
C THR A 341 -33.08 51.12 14.35
N LEU A 342 -32.04 50.29 14.38
CA LEU A 342 -32.09 48.84 14.38
C LEU A 342 -31.59 48.24 15.71
N GLY A 343 -31.48 49.06 16.76
CA GLY A 343 -31.02 48.63 18.08
C GLY A 343 -29.51 48.50 18.23
N GLY A 344 -28.74 48.98 17.25
CA GLY A 344 -27.27 49.04 17.30
C GLY A 344 -26.74 50.35 17.91
N PRO A 345 -25.42 50.59 17.83
CA PRO A 345 -24.81 51.84 18.30
C PRO A 345 -25.25 53.05 17.47
N ASP A 346 -25.08 54.26 18.02
CA ASP A 346 -25.25 55.51 17.25
C ASP A 346 -24.09 55.70 16.28
N LEU A 347 -24.16 54.97 15.16
CA LEU A 347 -23.13 54.91 14.13
C LEU A 347 -23.78 54.97 12.75
N PRO A 348 -23.27 55.81 11.82
CA PRO A 348 -23.73 55.82 10.44
C PRO A 348 -23.58 54.44 9.78
N VAL A 349 -24.51 54.11 8.90
CA VAL A 349 -24.42 52.92 8.05
C VAL A 349 -23.46 53.21 6.91
N VAL A 350 -22.50 52.29 6.68
CA VAL A 350 -21.63 52.31 5.50
C VAL A 350 -21.97 51.11 4.63
N LEU A 351 -22.51 51.36 3.44
CA LEU A 351 -22.86 50.30 2.50
C LEU A 351 -21.61 49.88 1.72
N ILE A 352 -21.23 48.61 1.84
CA ILE A 352 -20.22 48.01 0.97
C ILE A 352 -20.97 47.18 -0.07
N ASP A 353 -20.69 47.46 -1.34
CA ASP A 353 -21.34 46.81 -2.48
C ASP A 353 -20.30 46.19 -3.42
N ARG A 354 -20.74 45.36 -4.36
CA ARG A 354 -19.86 44.85 -5.42
C ARG A 354 -19.99 45.71 -6.67
N THR A 355 -18.89 45.85 -7.41
CA THR A 355 -18.91 46.54 -8.71
C THR A 355 -19.92 45.91 -9.67
N PRO A 356 -20.52 46.68 -10.60
CA PRO A 356 -21.34 46.13 -11.68
C PRO A 356 -20.64 44.95 -12.41
N GLY A 357 -21.41 43.92 -12.75
CA GLY A 357 -20.91 42.67 -13.35
C GLY A 357 -20.48 41.57 -12.37
N SER A 358 -20.63 41.81 -11.06
CA SER A 358 -20.50 40.77 -10.04
C SER A 358 -21.75 39.87 -9.99
N GLY A 359 -21.59 38.55 -10.13
CA GLY A 359 -22.69 37.60 -9.95
C GLY A 359 -23.31 37.68 -8.55
N SER A 360 -22.49 37.81 -7.51
CA SER A 360 -22.97 37.92 -6.12
C SER A 360 -23.88 39.15 -5.91
N ARG A 361 -23.65 40.25 -6.66
CA ARG A 361 -24.52 41.42 -6.65
C ARG A 361 -25.86 41.14 -7.31
N VAL A 362 -25.84 40.49 -8.47
CA VAL A 362 -27.06 40.08 -9.17
C VAL A 362 -27.92 39.20 -8.26
N ILE A 363 -27.32 38.23 -7.57
CA ILE A 363 -28.02 37.37 -6.60
C ILE A 363 -28.56 38.21 -5.44
N PHE A 364 -27.77 39.13 -4.87
CA PHE A 364 -28.21 39.99 -3.77
C PHE A 364 -29.41 40.88 -4.14
N GLU A 365 -29.34 41.52 -5.31
CA GLU A 365 -30.39 42.36 -5.87
C GLU A 365 -31.69 41.57 -6.08
N GLN A 366 -31.59 40.39 -6.68
CA GLN A 366 -32.75 39.53 -6.95
C GLN A 366 -33.35 38.93 -5.66
N ALA A 367 -32.50 38.43 -4.76
CA ALA A 367 -32.94 37.70 -3.58
C ALA A 367 -33.48 38.62 -2.47
N LEU A 368 -32.85 39.77 -2.25
CA LEU A 368 -33.14 40.61 -1.09
C LEU A 368 -33.76 41.96 -1.46
N LEU A 369 -33.31 42.58 -2.55
CA LEU A 369 -33.79 43.92 -2.90
C LEU A 369 -35.08 43.90 -3.73
N GLY A 370 -35.30 42.84 -4.51
CA GLY A 370 -36.46 42.70 -5.40
C GLY A 370 -36.32 43.51 -6.70
N GLY A 371 -35.10 43.88 -7.07
CA GLY A 371 -34.78 44.68 -8.24
C GLY A 371 -33.35 45.23 -8.20
N GLU A 372 -32.92 45.79 -9.32
CA GLU A 372 -31.58 46.40 -9.45
C GLU A 372 -31.43 47.59 -8.50
N GLN A 373 -30.22 47.76 -7.97
CA GLN A 373 -29.88 48.96 -7.22
C GLN A 373 -29.82 50.17 -8.15
N PRO A 374 -30.20 51.37 -7.67
CA PRO A 374 -30.00 52.58 -8.45
C PRO A 374 -28.52 52.76 -8.79
N PRO A 375 -28.18 53.28 -9.99
CA PRO A 375 -26.79 53.50 -10.37
C PRO A 375 -26.12 54.45 -9.38
N ARG A 376 -25.02 53.98 -8.77
CA ARG A 376 -24.15 54.77 -7.90
C ARG A 376 -22.81 54.99 -8.59
N PRO A 377 -22.21 56.18 -8.45
CA PRO A 377 -20.86 56.40 -8.95
C PRO A 377 -19.88 55.50 -8.17
N HIS A 378 -18.93 54.91 -8.90
CA HIS A 378 -17.87 54.11 -8.29
C HIS A 378 -17.16 54.92 -7.20
N ARG A 379 -17.02 54.33 -6.02
CA ARG A 379 -16.20 54.85 -4.92
C ARG A 379 -15.43 53.70 -4.30
N SER A 380 -14.10 53.79 -4.30
CA SER A 380 -13.27 52.81 -3.60
C SER A 380 -13.42 52.93 -2.08
N CYS A 381 -13.39 51.80 -1.37
CA CYS A 381 -13.48 51.80 0.09
C CYS A 381 -12.30 52.48 0.79
N THR A 382 -11.12 52.52 0.15
CA THR A 382 -9.98 53.29 0.64
C THR A 382 -10.26 54.80 0.67
N ALA A 383 -11.06 55.29 -0.29
CA ALA A 383 -11.40 56.71 -0.38
C ALA A 383 -12.36 57.16 0.73
N ILE A 384 -13.08 56.22 1.37
CA ILE A 384 -14.08 56.56 2.39
C ILE A 384 -13.66 56.22 3.83
N LYS A 385 -12.62 55.41 4.02
CA LYS A 385 -12.22 54.82 5.31
C LYS A 385 -12.09 55.82 6.46
N ASP A 386 -11.60 57.04 6.19
CA ASP A 386 -11.41 58.11 7.18
C ASP A 386 -12.32 59.33 6.91
N THR A 387 -13.44 59.13 6.24
CA THR A 387 -14.37 60.19 5.86
C THR A 387 -15.80 59.87 6.33
N ALA A 388 -16.72 60.83 6.23
CA ALA A 388 -18.16 60.59 6.45
C ALA A 388 -18.84 59.86 5.25
N GLY A 389 -18.11 59.01 4.52
CA GLY A 389 -18.63 58.28 3.38
C GLY A 389 -19.57 57.16 3.81
N THR A 390 -20.74 57.07 3.18
CA THR A 390 -21.79 56.09 3.53
C THR A 390 -21.91 54.95 2.50
N TYR A 391 -21.05 54.94 1.48
CA TYR A 391 -21.06 53.93 0.42
C TYR A 391 -19.69 53.81 -0.25
N CYS A 392 -19.27 52.58 -0.53
CA CYS A 392 -18.22 52.23 -1.47
C CYS A 392 -18.52 50.89 -2.15
N ASP A 393 -17.77 50.58 -3.20
CA ASP A 393 -17.84 49.28 -3.85
C ASP A 393 -16.46 48.67 -4.09
N VAL A 394 -16.46 47.35 -4.21
CA VAL A 394 -15.25 46.52 -4.35
C VAL A 394 -15.38 45.52 -5.50
N PRO A 395 -14.27 45.22 -6.20
CA PRO A 395 -14.30 44.38 -7.39
C PRO A 395 -14.47 42.88 -7.06
N VAL A 396 -13.87 42.39 -5.97
CA VAL A 396 -13.82 40.97 -5.63
C VAL A 396 -14.36 40.68 -4.23
N THR A 397 -14.65 39.42 -3.94
CA THR A 397 -15.27 38.97 -2.68
C THR A 397 -14.35 39.19 -1.48
N GLU A 398 -13.04 38.98 -1.64
CA GLU A 398 -12.09 39.18 -0.54
C GLU A 398 -12.03 40.66 -0.09
N ASP A 399 -12.02 41.59 -1.04
CA ASP A 399 -12.05 43.03 -0.75
C ASP A 399 -13.33 43.45 0.02
N MET A 400 -14.45 42.74 -0.19
CA MET A 400 -15.70 42.96 0.55
C MET A 400 -15.54 42.55 2.02
N HIS A 401 -14.97 41.38 2.27
CA HIS A 401 -14.68 40.93 3.65
C HIS A 401 -13.74 41.91 4.35
N GLN A 402 -12.67 42.33 3.66
CA GLN A 402 -11.72 43.28 4.20
C GLN A 402 -12.39 44.63 4.51
N ALA A 403 -13.15 45.19 3.58
CA ALA A 403 -13.82 46.48 3.78
C ALA A 403 -14.81 46.44 4.95
N VAL A 404 -15.62 45.38 5.07
CA VAL A 404 -16.57 45.25 6.21
C VAL A 404 -15.84 45.02 7.53
N ALA A 405 -14.69 44.35 7.53
CA ALA A 405 -13.89 44.14 8.73
C ALA A 405 -13.20 45.42 9.23
N GLU A 406 -12.83 46.32 8.31
CA GLU A 406 -12.03 47.51 8.63
C GLU A 406 -12.85 48.78 8.85
N ILE A 407 -14.05 48.88 8.27
CA ILE A 407 -14.84 50.11 8.29
C ILE A 407 -15.94 49.99 9.36
N PRO A 408 -15.88 50.80 10.44
CA PRO A 408 -16.94 50.84 11.43
C PRO A 408 -18.29 51.19 10.79
N GLY A 409 -19.34 50.47 11.16
CA GLY A 409 -20.68 50.71 10.62
C GLY A 409 -20.95 50.04 9.27
N ALA A 410 -19.98 49.27 8.75
CA ALA A 410 -20.12 48.61 7.48
C ALA A 410 -21.11 47.43 7.48
N ILE A 411 -21.84 47.29 6.38
CA ILE A 411 -22.62 46.12 5.99
C ILE A 411 -22.20 45.68 4.59
N GLY A 412 -22.09 44.37 4.39
CA GLY A 412 -21.77 43.75 3.12
C GLY A 412 -22.42 42.39 2.97
N TYR A 413 -22.07 41.70 1.88
CA TYR A 413 -22.63 40.40 1.55
C TYR A 413 -21.66 39.55 0.73
N GLY A 414 -21.83 38.23 0.73
CA GLY A 414 -20.92 37.32 0.04
C GLY A 414 -21.28 35.87 0.23
N GLU A 415 -20.52 34.97 -0.41
CA GLU A 415 -20.68 33.53 -0.23
C GLU A 415 -20.41 33.15 1.23
N LEU A 416 -21.27 32.32 1.80
CA LEU A 416 -21.32 32.05 3.23
C LEU A 416 -20.07 31.34 3.75
N ALA A 417 -19.52 30.38 3.02
CA ALA A 417 -18.35 29.63 3.43
C ALA A 417 -17.11 30.53 3.48
N GLU A 418 -16.95 31.44 2.52
CA GLU A 418 -15.90 32.46 2.56
C GLU A 418 -16.09 33.44 3.71
N ALA A 419 -17.28 33.99 3.88
CA ALA A 419 -17.56 34.93 4.97
C ALA A 419 -17.27 34.30 6.34
N ARG A 420 -17.61 33.02 6.54
CA ARG A 420 -17.27 32.26 7.75
C ARG A 420 -15.77 32.05 7.91
N ARG A 421 -15.06 31.69 6.83
CA ARG A 421 -13.60 31.49 6.85
C ARG A 421 -12.86 32.79 7.18
N ALA A 422 -13.38 33.92 6.71
CA ALA A 422 -12.88 35.26 7.03
C ALA A 422 -13.29 35.74 8.44
N GLY A 423 -14.12 34.99 9.17
CA GLY A 423 -14.56 35.35 10.52
C GLY A 423 -15.50 36.56 10.56
N MET A 424 -16.33 36.72 9.53
CA MET A 424 -17.32 37.79 9.45
C MET A 424 -18.48 37.57 10.45
N ALA A 425 -19.06 38.66 10.95
CA ALA A 425 -20.28 38.62 11.75
C ALA A 425 -21.49 38.46 10.82
N VAL A 426 -21.78 37.21 10.45
CA VAL A 426 -22.89 36.86 9.56
C VAL A 426 -24.22 36.93 10.30
N LEU A 427 -25.20 37.60 9.69
CA LEU A 427 -26.53 37.82 10.25
C LEU A 427 -27.48 36.67 9.92
N THR A 428 -28.47 36.46 10.79
CA THR A 428 -29.70 35.76 10.42
C THR A 428 -30.62 36.70 9.64
N LEU A 429 -31.44 36.14 8.76
CA LEU A 429 -32.46 36.87 8.00
C LEU A 429 -33.85 36.41 8.41
N ASP A 430 -34.69 37.33 8.88
CA ASP A 430 -36.02 37.01 9.42
C ASP A 430 -35.98 35.90 10.51
N GLY A 431 -34.93 35.89 11.34
CA GLY A 431 -34.69 34.85 12.35
C GLY A 431 -34.19 33.50 11.80
N VAL A 432 -33.96 33.38 10.50
CA VAL A 432 -33.46 32.16 9.85
C VAL A 432 -31.96 32.26 9.64
N ALA A 433 -31.21 31.27 10.15
CA ALA A 433 -29.77 31.20 9.95
C ALA A 433 -29.40 30.88 8.49
N PRO A 434 -28.32 31.48 7.95
CA PRO A 434 -27.77 31.07 6.66
C PRO A 434 -27.13 29.69 6.81
N ASP A 435 -27.81 28.67 6.30
CA ASP A 435 -27.24 27.34 6.21
C ASP A 435 -27.80 26.60 4.99
N ARG A 436 -27.10 25.52 4.60
CA ARG A 436 -27.47 24.73 3.44
C ARG A 436 -28.84 24.07 3.57
N ALA A 437 -29.19 23.57 4.74
CA ALA A 437 -30.46 22.88 4.94
C ALA A 437 -31.66 23.85 4.81
N ALA A 438 -31.55 25.05 5.36
CA ALA A 438 -32.52 26.13 5.22
C ALA A 438 -32.60 26.63 3.78
N ALA A 439 -31.46 26.73 3.10
CA ALA A 439 -31.42 27.07 1.67
C ALA A 439 -32.08 25.98 0.82
N ILE A 440 -31.81 24.68 1.04
CA ILE A 440 -32.49 23.59 0.33
C ILE A 440 -33.98 23.58 0.64
N ALA A 441 -34.38 23.82 1.90
CA ALA A 441 -35.79 23.86 2.29
C ALA A 441 -36.54 25.13 1.81
N GLY A 442 -35.85 26.06 1.12
CA GLY A 442 -36.44 27.32 0.66
C GLY A 442 -36.81 28.31 1.77
N ARG A 443 -36.36 28.07 3.02
CA ARG A 443 -36.63 28.94 4.17
C ARG A 443 -35.67 30.12 4.27
N TYR A 444 -34.46 29.98 3.74
CA TYR A 444 -33.48 31.06 3.71
C TYR A 444 -33.41 31.69 2.31
N PRO A 445 -33.63 33.01 2.18
CA PRO A 445 -33.90 33.64 0.87
C PRO A 445 -32.63 33.91 0.05
N PHE A 446 -31.48 34.12 0.69
CA PHE A 446 -30.27 34.58 0.00
C PHE A 446 -29.39 33.41 -0.47
N ARG A 447 -29.69 32.92 -1.66
CA ARG A 447 -29.07 31.75 -2.28
C ARG A 447 -29.00 31.93 -3.80
N GLY A 448 -28.08 31.24 -4.45
CA GLY A 448 -27.92 31.26 -5.90
C GLY A 448 -27.35 29.96 -6.43
N VAL A 449 -27.47 29.73 -7.73
CA VAL A 449 -26.87 28.56 -8.39
C VAL A 449 -25.57 29.01 -9.04
N GLU A 450 -24.52 28.24 -8.78
CA GLU A 450 -23.20 28.41 -9.38
C GLU A 450 -23.12 27.61 -10.67
N TYR A 451 -22.57 28.20 -11.72
CA TYR A 451 -22.46 27.59 -13.04
C TYR A 451 -21.01 27.56 -13.52
N ALA A 452 -20.71 26.53 -14.31
CA ALA A 452 -19.58 26.55 -15.21
C ALA A 452 -20.05 26.80 -16.64
N TYR A 453 -19.24 27.53 -17.41
CA TYR A 453 -19.54 27.86 -18.79
C TYR A 453 -18.40 27.46 -19.71
N THR A 454 -18.78 27.00 -20.90
CA THR A 454 -17.89 26.71 -22.03
C THR A 454 -18.43 27.34 -23.29
N HIS A 455 -17.56 27.55 -24.27
CA HIS A 455 -18.00 27.82 -25.63
C HIS A 455 -18.45 26.50 -26.30
N GLY A 456 -19.75 26.33 -26.53
CA GLY A 456 -20.30 25.04 -26.98
C GLY A 456 -20.02 23.90 -25.99
N ASP A 457 -20.08 22.66 -26.48
CA ASP A 457 -19.65 21.48 -25.72
C ASP A 457 -18.16 21.23 -25.94
N PRO A 458 -17.35 21.10 -24.86
CA PRO A 458 -15.93 20.84 -24.99
C PRO A 458 -15.71 19.43 -25.59
N PRO A 459 -14.66 19.23 -26.42
CA PRO A 459 -14.35 17.92 -26.96
C PRO A 459 -14.15 16.86 -25.87
N ALA A 460 -14.60 15.64 -26.12
CA ALA A 460 -14.35 14.52 -25.21
C ALA A 460 -12.85 14.32 -24.99
N GLY A 461 -12.45 14.05 -23.75
CA GLY A 461 -11.04 13.89 -23.37
C GLY A 461 -10.24 15.20 -23.28
N SER A 462 -10.87 16.38 -23.43
CA SER A 462 -10.21 17.66 -23.17
C SER A 462 -10.13 17.99 -21.67
N PRO A 463 -9.17 18.82 -21.24
CA PRO A 463 -9.10 19.30 -19.85
C PRO A 463 -10.40 19.93 -19.36
N ALA A 464 -11.06 20.75 -20.18
CA ALA A 464 -12.35 21.33 -19.82
C ALA A 464 -13.43 20.25 -19.62
N ALA A 465 -13.57 19.30 -20.55
CA ALA A 465 -14.57 18.23 -20.43
C ALA A 465 -14.36 17.37 -19.18
N SER A 466 -13.12 16.93 -18.94
CA SER A 466 -12.76 16.10 -17.78
C SER A 466 -12.95 16.82 -16.45
N PHE A 467 -12.53 18.08 -16.35
CA PHE A 467 -12.70 18.84 -15.11
C PHE A 467 -14.17 19.18 -14.83
N LEU A 468 -14.96 19.50 -15.86
CA LEU A 468 -16.41 19.69 -15.71
C LEU A 468 -17.11 18.40 -15.27
N HIS A 469 -16.74 17.26 -15.85
CA HIS A 469 -17.25 15.97 -15.41
C HIS A 469 -16.89 15.72 -13.95
N TYR A 470 -15.65 15.99 -13.54
CA TYR A 470 -15.21 15.88 -12.15
C TYR A 470 -16.06 16.74 -11.20
N LEU A 471 -16.37 17.97 -11.58
CA LEU A 471 -17.18 18.90 -10.76
C LEU A 471 -18.66 18.52 -10.70
N THR A 472 -19.21 17.89 -11.75
CA THR A 472 -20.65 17.64 -11.88
C THR A 472 -21.07 16.21 -11.55
N ALA A 473 -20.21 15.23 -11.80
CA ALA A 473 -20.52 13.80 -11.65
C ALA A 473 -19.41 13.00 -10.93
N GLY A 474 -18.25 13.61 -10.69
CA GLY A 474 -17.13 12.98 -9.98
C GLY A 474 -17.00 13.40 -8.52
N LEU A 475 -15.83 13.12 -7.95
CA LEU A 475 -15.48 13.49 -6.57
C LEU A 475 -15.43 15.01 -6.33
N GLY A 476 -15.40 15.83 -7.39
CA GLY A 476 -15.49 17.29 -7.26
C GLY A 476 -16.77 17.73 -6.57
N THR A 477 -17.87 16.97 -6.69
CA THR A 477 -19.12 17.22 -5.97
C THR A 477 -18.95 17.18 -4.45
N GLU A 478 -18.05 16.33 -3.93
CA GLU A 478 -17.71 16.31 -2.50
C GLU A 478 -16.93 17.55 -2.06
N VAL A 479 -16.10 18.11 -2.94
CA VAL A 479 -15.42 19.38 -2.68
C VAL A 479 -16.43 20.52 -2.59
N LEU A 480 -17.35 20.61 -3.55
CA LEU A 480 -18.45 21.59 -3.49
C LEU A 480 -19.22 21.48 -2.17
N ARG A 481 -19.48 20.23 -1.76
CA ARG A 481 -20.15 19.89 -0.49
C ARG A 481 -19.33 20.27 0.74
N ALA A 482 -18.02 20.09 0.74
CA ALA A 482 -17.16 20.46 1.86
C ALA A 482 -17.16 21.98 2.07
N HIS A 483 -17.28 22.75 0.99
CA HIS A 483 -17.35 24.22 1.01
C HIS A 483 -18.77 24.77 1.25
N GLY A 484 -19.69 24.02 1.84
CA GLY A 484 -20.99 24.61 2.21
C GLY A 484 -22.08 24.54 1.13
N ASN A 485 -21.76 24.11 -0.10
CA ASN A 485 -22.70 24.10 -1.23
C ASN A 485 -23.45 22.77 -1.38
N GLU A 486 -24.60 22.77 -2.07
CA GLU A 486 -25.32 21.54 -2.43
C GLU A 486 -25.15 21.23 -3.92
N PRO A 487 -24.44 20.15 -4.31
CA PRO A 487 -24.27 19.79 -5.71
C PRO A 487 -25.60 19.51 -6.43
N CYS A 488 -25.76 20.02 -7.65
CA CYS A 488 -26.99 19.85 -8.43
C CYS A 488 -27.27 18.39 -8.81
N ALA A 489 -26.23 17.57 -8.99
CA ALA A 489 -26.33 16.16 -9.37
C ALA A 489 -26.61 15.21 -8.18
N GLY A 490 -26.80 15.72 -6.96
CA GLY A 490 -26.89 14.93 -5.73
C GLY A 490 -28.27 14.34 -5.38
N GLY A 491 -29.26 14.43 -6.28
CA GLY A 491 -30.62 13.88 -6.09
C GLY A 491 -31.52 14.61 -5.08
N ARG A 492 -31.00 15.62 -4.37
CA ARG A 492 -31.74 16.48 -3.42
C ARG A 492 -32.31 17.76 -4.05
N LEU A 493 -31.90 18.05 -5.28
CA LEU A 493 -32.33 19.20 -6.07
C LEU A 493 -32.88 18.70 -7.41
N GLU A 494 -33.80 19.44 -8.01
CA GLU A 494 -34.30 19.11 -9.34
C GLU A 494 -33.15 19.21 -10.37
N PRO A 495 -32.80 18.13 -11.09
CA PRO A 495 -31.59 18.09 -11.93
C PRO A 495 -31.52 19.18 -13.00
N GLY A 496 -32.68 19.60 -13.54
CA GLY A 496 -32.75 20.61 -14.59
C GLY A 496 -32.72 22.06 -14.09
N ARG A 497 -32.97 22.30 -12.79
CA ARG A 497 -33.11 23.65 -12.22
C ARG A 497 -32.14 23.94 -11.07
N CYS A 498 -31.51 22.91 -10.51
CA CYS A 498 -30.72 23.00 -9.29
C CYS A 498 -31.45 23.79 -8.19
N ALA A 499 -32.76 23.58 -8.11
CA ALA A 499 -33.66 24.24 -7.19
C ALA A 499 -34.27 23.19 -6.24
N PRO A 500 -34.76 23.59 -5.06
CA PRO A 500 -35.54 22.70 -4.22
C PRO A 500 -36.71 22.11 -4.99
N THR A 501 -36.97 20.84 -4.76
CA THR A 501 -38.26 20.24 -5.07
C THR A 501 -39.30 20.94 -4.19
N GLY A 502 -40.21 21.69 -4.83
CA GLY A 502 -41.26 22.46 -4.15
C GLY A 502 -42.24 21.61 -3.36
#